data_AF-A0A352F1E9-F1
#
_entry.id   AF-A0A352F1E9-F1
#
_cell.length_a   1.000
_cell.length_b   1.000
_cell.length_c   1.000
_cell.angle_alpha   90.00
_cell.angle_beta   90.00
_cell.angle_gamma   90.00
#
_symmetry.space_group_name_H-M   'P 1'
#
loop_
_entity.id
_entity.type
_entity.pdbx_description
1 polymer ?
#
loop_
_entity_poly.entity_id
_entity_poly.type
_entity_poly.pdbx_seq_one_letter_code
_entity_poly.pdbx_strand_id
1 'polypeptide(L)'
;MIEHGELLEIAEERLKDAEALLAAGRYDGAIYLGGYVVELALKSCICRILNWKGFPQTRSEFQNYQSFRTHISMCSYRCLEQRTELRRASWLNDLP
;
A
#
# COMPACT_ATOMS: atom_id res chain seq x y z
N MET A 1 -9.52 -4.93 -7.16
CA MET A 1 -10.08 -3.86 -6.29
C MET A 1 -10.13 -4.39 -4.86
N ILE A 2 -9.62 -3.64 -3.88
CA ILE A 2 -9.74 -3.99 -2.46
C ILE A 2 -10.93 -3.23 -1.88
N GLU A 3 -11.81 -3.89 -1.14
CA GLU A 3 -12.95 -3.23 -0.52
C GLU A 3 -12.52 -2.23 0.56
N HIS A 4 -13.34 -1.19 0.80
CA HIS A 4 -13.05 -0.20 1.83
C HIS A 4 -12.84 -0.82 3.23
N GLY A 5 -13.64 -1.85 3.57
CA GLY A 5 -13.53 -2.57 4.85
C GLY A 5 -12.22 -3.34 4.96
N GLU A 6 -11.88 -4.10 3.91
CA GLU A 6 -10.64 -4.89 3.85
C GLU A 6 -9.38 -4.02 3.95
N LEU A 7 -9.39 -2.78 3.44
CA LEU A 7 -8.26 -1.87 3.57
C LEU A 7 -7.92 -1.54 5.02
N LEU A 8 -8.92 -1.39 5.88
CA LEU A 8 -8.72 -1.11 7.30
C LEU A 8 -8.24 -2.35 8.04
N GLU A 9 -8.83 -3.52 7.75
CA GLU A 9 -8.40 -4.79 8.35
C GLU A 9 -6.92 -5.08 8.05
N ILE A 10 -6.50 -4.93 6.78
CA ILE A 10 -5.09 -5.11 6.41
C ILE A 10 -4.21 -4.06 7.09
N ALA A 11 -4.67 -2.80 7.23
CA ALA A 11 -3.90 -1.77 7.90
C ALA A 11 -3.69 -2.09 9.39
N GLU A 12 -4.71 -2.60 10.08
CA GLU A 12 -4.62 -2.99 11.48
C GLU A 12 -3.68 -4.18 11.69
N GLU A 13 -3.73 -5.19 10.81
CA GLU A 13 -2.78 -6.31 10.86
C GLU A 13 -1.33 -5.84 10.66
N ARG A 14 -1.10 -4.98 9.65
CA ARG A 14 0.24 -4.47 9.36
C ARG A 14 0.77 -3.53 10.44
N LEU A 15 -0.12 -2.86 11.18
CA LEU A 15 0.27 -2.08 12.35
C LEU A 15 0.81 -2.97 13.46
N LYS A 16 0.13 -4.08 13.76
CA LYS A 16 0.60 -5.07 14.75
C LYS A 16 1.95 -5.65 14.35
N ASP A 17 2.14 -5.94 13.05
CA ASP A 17 3.42 -6.41 12.52
C ASP A 17 4.53 -5.35 12.69
N ALA A 18 4.22 -4.07 12.41
CA ALA A 18 5.16 -2.96 12.58
C ALA A 18 5.56 -2.76 14.06
N GLU A 19 4.61 -2.87 14.97
CA GLU A 19 4.83 -2.81 16.42
C GLU A 19 5.74 -3.96 16.90
N ALA A 20 5.51 -5.18 16.39
CA ALA A 20 6.36 -6.33 16.69
C ALA A 20 7.81 -6.14 16.20
N LEU A 21 7.99 -5.60 14.99
CA LEU A 21 9.32 -5.29 14.46
C LEU A 21 10.01 -4.17 15.25
N LEU A 22 9.27 -3.16 15.68
CA LEU A 22 9.78 -2.08 16.51
C LEU A 22 10.27 -2.62 17.86
N ALA A 23 9.48 -3.47 18.51
CA ALA A 23 9.86 -4.13 19.76
C ALA A 23 11.11 -5.02 19.61
N ALA A 24 11.29 -5.63 18.44
CA ALA A 24 12.47 -6.43 18.11
C ALA A 24 13.69 -5.60 17.66
N GLY A 25 13.62 -4.26 17.67
CA GLY A 25 14.71 -3.37 17.22
C GLY A 25 14.95 -3.38 15.70
N ARG A 26 14.01 -3.91 14.91
CA ARG A 26 14.07 -3.98 13.45
C ARG A 26 13.47 -2.71 12.83
N TYR A 27 14.13 -1.58 13.05
CA TYR A 27 13.59 -0.26 12.71
C TYR A 27 13.25 -0.08 11.22
N ASP A 28 14.10 -0.54 10.30
CA ASP A 28 13.85 -0.40 8.87
C ASP A 28 12.55 -1.10 8.44
N GLY A 29 12.31 -2.30 8.96
CA GLY A 29 11.10 -3.06 8.70
C GLY A 29 9.87 -2.43 9.35
N ALA A 30 10.02 -1.94 10.58
CA ALA A 30 8.95 -1.22 11.30
C ALA A 30 8.53 0.06 10.56
N ILE A 31 9.49 0.84 10.06
CA ILE A 31 9.23 2.07 9.29
C ILE A 31 8.55 1.74 7.97
N TYR A 32 9.02 0.72 7.24
CA TYR A 32 8.41 0.30 5.98
C TYR A 32 6.94 -0.12 6.18
N LEU A 33 6.67 -0.98 7.16
CA LEU A 33 5.30 -1.40 7.47
C LEU A 33 4.45 -0.24 7.97
N GLY A 34 5.00 0.65 8.81
CA GLY A 34 4.32 1.87 9.24
C GLY A 34 3.91 2.77 8.07
N GLY A 35 4.79 2.94 7.07
CA GLY A 35 4.46 3.65 5.84
C GLY A 35 3.32 2.98 5.06
N TYR A 36 3.32 1.65 5.01
CA TYR A 36 2.26 0.88 4.35
C TYR A 36 0.91 1.01 5.06
N VAL A 37 0.88 1.02 6.40
CA VAL A 37 -0.33 1.27 7.20
C VAL A 37 -0.92 2.63 6.87
N VAL A 38 -0.09 3.69 6.83
CA VAL A 38 -0.53 5.05 6.46
C VAL A 38 -1.10 5.08 5.05
N GLU A 39 -0.46 4.41 4.09
CA GLU A 39 -0.96 4.32 2.71
C GLU A 39 -2.36 3.67 2.63
N LEU A 40 -2.56 2.56 3.34
CA LEU A 40 -3.85 1.85 3.36
C LEU A 40 -4.96 2.69 4.01
N ALA A 41 -4.65 3.36 5.13
CA ALA A 41 -5.58 4.27 5.78
C ALA A 41 -5.97 5.44 4.86
N LEU A 42 -5.01 6.02 4.11
CA LEU A 42 -5.29 7.07 3.13
C LEU A 42 -6.18 6.57 1.99
N LYS A 43 -5.93 5.36 1.47
CA LYS A 43 -6.80 4.74 0.45
C LYS A 43 -8.23 4.52 0.95
N SER A 44 -8.38 4.05 2.18
CA SER A 44 -9.68 3.91 2.83
C SER A 44 -10.39 5.27 2.97
N CYS A 45 -9.67 6.30 3.42
CA CYS A 45 -10.19 7.67 3.48
C CYS A 45 -10.66 8.20 2.12
N ILE A 46 -9.91 7.95 1.05
CA ILE A 46 -10.30 8.32 -0.33
C ILE A 46 -11.60 7.61 -0.70
N CYS A 47 -11.70 6.31 -0.46
CA CYS A 47 -12.91 5.54 -0.76
C CYS A 47 -14.13 6.08 0.01
N ARG A 48 -13.95 6.43 1.30
CA ARG A 48 -15.01 7.02 2.11
C ARG A 48 -15.45 8.40 1.60
N ILE A 49 -14.50 9.28 1.29
CA ILE A 49 -14.79 10.65 0.85
C ILE A 49 -15.46 10.66 -0.54
N LEU A 50 -15.00 9.81 -1.45
CA LEU A 50 -15.50 9.76 -2.82
C LEU A 50 -16.66 8.76 -3.01
N ASN A 51 -17.11 8.11 -1.92
CA ASN A 51 -18.14 7.07 -1.92
C ASN A 51 -17.82 5.90 -2.88
N TRP A 52 -16.56 5.46 -2.91
CA TRP A 52 -16.13 4.30 -3.68
C TRP A 52 -16.29 3.03 -2.84
N LYS A 53 -16.78 1.95 -3.46
CA LYS A 53 -16.90 0.64 -2.81
C LYS A 53 -15.55 0.05 -2.38
N GLY A 54 -14.49 0.41 -3.09
CA GLY A 54 -13.15 -0.09 -2.85
C GLY A 54 -12.11 0.70 -3.63
N PHE A 55 -10.85 0.50 -3.29
CA PHE A 55 -9.75 1.18 -3.95
C PHE A 55 -9.27 0.34 -5.14
N PRO A 56 -9.21 0.92 -6.36
CA PRO A 56 -8.71 0.22 -7.53
C PRO A 56 -7.21 -0.11 -7.37
N GLN A 57 -6.80 -1.30 -7.80
CA GLN A 57 -5.41 -1.76 -7.72
C GLN A 57 -4.71 -1.74 -9.08
N THR A 58 -5.47 -1.89 -10.16
CA THR A 58 -4.92 -1.92 -11.52
C THR A 58 -5.27 -0.65 -12.28
N ARG A 59 -4.42 -0.28 -13.25
CA ARG A 59 -4.70 0.86 -14.14
C ARG A 59 -6.06 0.75 -14.84
N SER A 60 -6.50 -0.47 -15.17
CA SER A 60 -7.79 -0.70 -15.81
C SER A 60 -8.95 -0.35 -14.88
N GLU A 61 -8.88 -0.76 -13.61
CA GLU A 61 -9.90 -0.43 -12.59
C GLU A 61 -9.98 1.09 -12.35
N PHE A 62 -8.86 1.81 -12.42
CA PHE A 62 -8.81 3.26 -12.26
C PHE A 62 -9.48 4.06 -13.39
N GLN A 63 -9.62 3.51 -14.60
CA GLN A 63 -10.18 4.25 -15.75
C GLN A 63 -11.64 4.68 -15.53
N ASN A 64 -12.37 3.93 -14.70
CA ASN A 64 -13.76 4.21 -14.36
C ASN A 64 -13.91 5.33 -13.32
N TYR A 65 -12.82 5.78 -12.69
CA TYR A 65 -12.83 6.79 -11.64
C TYR A 65 -12.27 8.12 -12.14
N GLN A 66 -13.16 9.07 -12.46
CA GLN A 66 -12.80 10.38 -13.04
C GLN A 66 -12.35 11.42 -11.99
N SER A 67 -12.31 11.07 -10.70
CA SER A 67 -12.03 12.04 -9.61
C SER A 67 -10.59 12.56 -9.61
N PHE A 68 -9.63 11.81 -10.19
CA PHE A 68 -8.23 12.23 -10.29
C PHE A 68 -7.92 12.80 -11.68
N ARG A 69 -8.43 14.00 -12.00
CA ARG A 69 -8.15 14.71 -13.27
C ARG A 69 -6.90 15.61 -13.22
N THR A 70 -5.83 15.15 -12.59
CA THR A 70 -4.56 15.88 -12.57
C THR A 70 -3.42 14.95 -12.93
N HIS A 71 -2.88 15.14 -14.14
CA HIS A 71 -1.70 14.53 -14.75
C HIS A 71 -1.38 13.06 -14.38
N ILE A 72 -1.61 12.18 -15.36
CA ILE A 72 -1.34 10.73 -15.45
C ILE A 72 0.03 10.23 -14.93
N SER A 73 0.97 11.12 -14.58
CA SER A 73 2.29 10.76 -14.09
C SER A 73 2.22 10.06 -12.72
N MET A 74 1.52 10.60 -11.72
CA MET A 74 1.72 10.16 -10.33
C MET A 74 1.00 8.85 -9.95
N CYS A 75 -0.17 8.55 -10.54
CA CYS A 75 -0.93 7.32 -10.25
C CYS A 75 -0.38 6.07 -10.94
N SER A 76 0.50 6.18 -11.94
CA SER A 76 1.03 5.01 -12.66
C SER A 76 2.22 4.35 -11.96
N TYR A 77 2.94 5.06 -11.09
CA TYR A 77 4.19 4.54 -10.51
C TYR A 77 3.96 3.37 -9.53
N ARG A 78 2.84 3.36 -8.79
CA ARG A 78 2.61 2.33 -7.76
C ARG A 78 2.12 0.98 -8.30
N CYS A 79 1.42 0.94 -9.44
CA CYS A 79 0.98 -0.34 -10.05
C CYS A 79 2.16 -1.17 -10.61
N LEU A 80 3.29 -0.53 -10.93
CA LEU A 80 4.50 -1.21 -11.41
C LEU A 80 5.47 -1.59 -10.28
N GLU A 81 5.42 -0.89 -9.14
CA GLU A 81 6.38 -1.08 -8.05
C GLU A 81 6.21 -2.43 -7.32
N GLN A 82 4.97 -2.95 -7.22
CA GLN A 82 4.72 -4.31 -6.73
C GLN A 82 5.38 -5.41 -7.59
N ARG A 83 5.71 -5.13 -8.87
CA ARG A 83 6.40 -6.09 -9.75
C ARG A 83 7.93 -6.04 -9.62
N THR A 84 8.48 -4.96 -9.09
CA THR A 84 9.94 -4.78 -8.91
C THR A 84 10.44 -5.21 -7.53
N GLU A 85 9.59 -5.24 -6.51
CA GLU A 85 10.01 -5.63 -5.15
C GLU A 85 10.33 -7.13 -5.02
N LEU A 86 9.65 -8.00 -5.79
CA LEU A 86 10.01 -9.43 -5.89
C LEU A 86 11.38 -9.67 -6.56
N ARG A 87 11.93 -8.70 -7.32
CA ARG A 87 13.28 -8.77 -7.91
C ARG A 87 14.36 -8.13 -7.04
N ARG A 88 14.00 -7.25 -6.11
CA ARG A 88 14.96 -6.62 -5.18
C ARG A 88 15.18 -7.42 -3.91
N ALA A 89 14.48 -8.51 -3.67
CA ALA A 89 14.81 -9.48 -2.62
C ALA A 89 16.07 -10.33 -2.94
N SER A 90 16.99 -9.83 -3.77
CA SER A 90 18.30 -10.48 -4.00
C SER A 90 19.26 -10.31 -2.82
N TRP A 91 18.96 -9.43 -1.85
CA TRP A 91 19.73 -9.26 -0.61
C TRP A 91 19.63 -10.45 0.36
N LEU A 92 18.80 -11.46 0.05
CA LEU A 92 18.79 -12.76 0.75
C LEU A 92 19.97 -13.66 0.35
N ASN A 93 20.69 -13.36 -0.74
CA ASN A 93 21.80 -14.16 -1.22
C ASN A 93 23.18 -13.71 -0.71
N ASP A 94 23.25 -12.58 0.02
CA ASP A 94 24.51 -11.99 0.52
C ASP A 94 24.58 -11.90 2.06
N LEU A 95 23.74 -12.66 2.77
CA LEU A 95 23.91 -12.86 4.21
C LEU A 95 24.87 -14.05 4.43
N PRO A 96 25.91 -13.91 5.28
CA PRO A 96 26.83 -15.00 5.59
C PRO A 96 26.16 -16.17 6.29
#